data_AF-A0A9P5UNS3-F1
#
_entry.id   AF-A0A9P5UNS3-F1
#
_cell.length_a   1.000
_cell.length_b   1.000
_cell.length_c   1.000
_cell.angle_alpha   90.00
_cell.angle_beta   90.00
_cell.angle_gamma   90.00
#
_symmetry.space_group_name_H-M   'P 1'
#
loop_
_entity.id
_entity.type
_entity.pdbx_description
1 polymer ?
#
loop_
_entity_poly.entity_id
_entity_poly.type
_entity_poly.pdbx_seq_one_letter_code
_entity_poly.pdbx_strand_id
1 'polypeptide(L)'
;MEVDPFEARLEFLGLLSKLNASQYSIQKVGNFAMRNRNLHEDLYSCIIEELEQAPSINAKMNIFYVLDSICHQSYKAGFSGYIDLIQRNLPKIIECVTPSGPKGNVNVAGTKKVLEIWRAKKLFQDSVIDKVEIPLLSRDLG
;
A
#
# COMPACT_ATOMS: atom_id res chain seq x y z
N MET A 1 21.71 -4.95 -16.54
CA MET A 1 21.62 -3.56 -16.99
C MET A 1 20.71 -2.87 -15.99
N GLU A 2 21.22 -1.88 -15.28
CA GLU A 2 20.43 -1.10 -14.32
C GLU A 2 19.44 -0.25 -15.13
N VAL A 3 18.15 -0.33 -14.83
CA VAL A 3 17.14 0.48 -15.51
C VAL A 3 17.35 1.93 -15.07
N ASP A 4 17.36 2.85 -16.03
CA ASP A 4 17.46 4.27 -15.74
C ASP A 4 16.31 4.71 -14.78
N PRO A 5 16.59 5.48 -13.71
CA PRO A 5 15.58 5.86 -12.73
C PRO A 5 14.36 6.58 -13.33
N PHE A 6 14.57 7.40 -14.38
CA PHE A 6 13.49 8.12 -15.03
C PHE A 6 12.63 7.18 -15.88
N GLU A 7 13.25 6.28 -16.64
CA GLU A 7 12.53 5.24 -17.40
C GLU A 7 11.72 4.33 -16.46
N ALA A 8 12.32 3.88 -15.35
CA ALA A 8 11.66 3.07 -14.34
C ALA A 8 10.44 3.80 -13.74
N ARG A 9 10.56 5.10 -13.44
CA ARG A 9 9.46 5.92 -12.93
C ARG A 9 8.31 6.02 -13.94
N LEU A 10 8.61 6.29 -15.21
CA LEU A 10 7.59 6.39 -16.26
C LEU A 10 6.87 5.06 -16.48
N GLU A 11 7.59 3.95 -16.56
CA GLU A 11 6.98 2.63 -16.69
C GLU A 11 6.08 2.33 -15.48
N PHE A 12 6.55 2.64 -14.28
CA PHE A 12 5.82 2.37 -13.05
C PHE A 12 4.51 3.16 -12.95
N LEU A 13 4.52 4.47 -13.27
CA LEU A 13 3.30 5.28 -13.37
C LEU A 13 2.34 4.75 -14.46
N GLY A 14 2.90 4.25 -15.56
CA GLY A 14 2.14 3.55 -16.59
C GLY A 14 1.45 2.27 -16.10
N LEU A 15 2.01 1.59 -15.09
CA LEU A 15 1.38 0.42 -14.45
C LEU A 15 0.32 0.87 -13.42
N LEU A 16 0.62 1.88 -12.61
CA LEU A 16 -0.32 2.43 -11.61
C LEU A 16 -1.59 2.99 -12.27
N SER A 17 -1.47 3.71 -13.39
CA SER A 17 -2.62 4.24 -14.14
C SER A 17 -3.58 3.17 -14.69
N LYS A 18 -3.13 1.92 -14.81
CA LYS A 18 -3.92 0.77 -15.29
C LYS A 18 -4.37 -0.15 -14.15
N LEU A 19 -4.07 0.20 -12.90
CA LEU A 19 -4.38 -0.60 -11.73
C LEU A 19 -5.89 -0.75 -11.54
N ASN A 20 -6.31 -1.95 -11.19
CA ASN A 20 -7.70 -2.27 -10.88
C ASN A 20 -7.77 -3.31 -9.76
N ALA A 21 -8.97 -3.80 -9.44
CA ALA A 21 -9.19 -4.74 -8.33
C ALA A 21 -8.67 -6.17 -8.61
N SER A 22 -8.20 -6.47 -9.83
CA SER A 22 -7.69 -7.81 -10.14
C SER A 22 -6.35 -8.06 -9.48
N GLN A 23 -6.21 -9.26 -8.92
CA GLN A 23 -4.95 -9.74 -8.35
C GLN A 23 -3.80 -9.67 -9.36
N TYR A 24 -4.07 -9.94 -10.64
CA TYR A 24 -3.06 -9.84 -11.70
C TYR A 24 -2.48 -8.41 -11.80
N SER A 25 -3.34 -7.39 -11.84
CA SER A 25 -2.87 -6.00 -11.94
C SER A 25 -2.08 -5.56 -10.71
N ILE A 26 -2.54 -5.92 -9.51
CA ILE A 26 -1.88 -5.63 -8.23
C ILE A 26 -0.50 -6.29 -8.15
N GLN A 27 -0.43 -7.59 -8.49
CA GLN A 27 0.83 -8.33 -8.50
C GLN A 27 1.80 -7.80 -9.54
N LYS A 28 1.33 -7.37 -10.72
CA LYS A 28 2.17 -6.77 -11.75
C LYS A 28 2.88 -5.51 -11.24
N VAL A 29 2.16 -4.61 -10.57
CA VAL A 29 2.75 -3.39 -9.97
C VAL A 29 3.73 -3.75 -8.85
N GLY A 30 3.32 -4.63 -7.92
CA GLY A 30 4.18 -5.04 -6.80
C GLY A 30 5.49 -5.73 -7.25
N ASN A 31 5.40 -6.61 -8.26
CA ASN A 31 6.57 -7.28 -8.83
C ASN A 31 7.52 -6.29 -9.51
N PHE A 32 7.00 -5.26 -10.18
CA PHE A 32 7.84 -4.21 -10.75
C PHE A 32 8.59 -3.46 -9.65
N ALA A 33 7.89 -3.05 -8.59
CA ALA A 33 8.49 -2.34 -7.46
C ALA A 33 9.59 -3.15 -6.78
N MET A 34 9.40 -4.46 -6.64
CA MET A 34 10.38 -5.35 -6.01
C MET A 34 11.56 -5.72 -6.92
N ARG A 35 11.33 -5.83 -8.23
CA ARG A 35 12.41 -6.03 -9.22
C ARG A 35 13.34 -4.82 -9.27
N ASN A 36 12.80 -3.62 -9.06
CA ASN A 36 13.53 -2.35 -9.05
C ASN A 36 13.68 -1.77 -7.63
N ARG A 37 13.82 -2.62 -6.61
CA ARG A 37 13.90 -2.20 -5.19
C ARG A 37 15.09 -1.29 -4.85
N ASN A 38 16.10 -1.20 -5.71
CA ASN A 38 17.15 -0.18 -5.61
C ASN A 38 16.58 1.24 -5.69
N LEU A 39 15.44 1.43 -6.37
CA LEU A 39 14.72 2.69 -6.54
C LEU A 39 13.53 2.85 -5.58
N HIS A 40 13.50 2.09 -4.49
CA HIS A 40 12.32 2.00 -3.62
C HIS A 40 11.80 3.34 -3.08
N GLU A 41 12.67 4.31 -2.80
CA GLU A 41 12.24 5.64 -2.31
C GLU A 41 11.44 6.40 -3.38
N ASP A 42 11.91 6.42 -4.62
CA ASP A 42 11.24 7.07 -5.75
C ASP A 42 9.94 6.35 -6.11
N LEU A 43 9.98 5.03 -6.18
CA LEU A 43 8.81 4.22 -6.50
C LEU A 43 7.75 4.32 -5.40
N TYR A 44 8.15 4.31 -4.13
CA TYR A 44 7.25 4.55 -3.01
C TYR A 44 6.61 5.93 -3.10
N SER A 45 7.38 6.97 -3.41
CA SER A 45 6.86 8.33 -3.59
C SER A 45 5.78 8.38 -4.69
N CYS A 46 5.99 7.68 -5.80
CA CYS A 46 4.97 7.54 -6.85
C CYS A 46 3.70 6.84 -6.35
N ILE A 47 3.81 5.78 -5.55
CA ILE A 47 2.65 5.08 -4.97
C ILE A 47 1.84 6.03 -4.07
N ILE A 48 2.52 6.83 -3.24
CA ILE A 48 1.85 7.76 -2.32
C ILE A 48 1.20 8.92 -3.08
N GLU A 49 1.88 9.51 -4.07
CA GLU A 49 1.30 10.54 -4.94
C GLU A 49 0.01 10.04 -5.62
N GLU A 50 0.05 8.84 -6.21
CA GLU A 50 -1.13 8.22 -6.83
C GLU A 50 -2.22 7.88 -5.79
N LEU A 51 -1.85 7.44 -4.59
CA LEU A 51 -2.80 7.17 -3.51
C LEU A 51 -3.55 8.44 -3.11
N GLU A 52 -2.84 9.55 -2.96
CA GLU A 52 -3.41 10.84 -2.56
C GLU A 52 -4.35 11.38 -3.65
N GLN A 53 -3.94 11.30 -4.91
CA GLN A 53 -4.66 11.84 -6.06
C GLN A 53 -5.75 10.92 -6.63
N ALA A 54 -5.79 9.66 -6.22
CA ALA A 54 -6.73 8.67 -6.75
C ALA A 54 -8.20 9.15 -6.72
N PRO A 55 -8.94 9.03 -7.83
CA PRO A 55 -10.24 9.69 -8.01
C PRO A 55 -11.39 9.03 -7.25
N SER A 56 -11.19 7.84 -6.69
CA SER A 56 -12.23 7.10 -5.98
C SER A 56 -11.67 6.30 -4.81
N ILE A 57 -12.53 5.99 -3.84
CA ILE A 57 -12.15 5.19 -2.68
C ILE A 57 -11.73 3.75 -3.06
N ASN A 58 -12.33 3.22 -4.13
CA ASN A 58 -11.96 1.92 -4.69
C ASN A 58 -10.57 1.94 -5.31
N ALA A 59 -10.21 3.01 -6.03
CA ALA A 59 -8.86 3.18 -6.57
C ALA A 59 -7.82 3.28 -5.43
N LYS A 60 -8.14 4.02 -4.35
CA LYS A 60 -7.29 4.07 -3.14
C LYS A 60 -7.11 2.69 -2.51
N MET A 61 -8.18 1.87 -2.47
CA MET A 61 -8.08 0.50 -1.96
C MET A 61 -7.18 -0.39 -2.83
N ASN A 62 -7.29 -0.27 -4.16
CA ASN A 62 -6.42 -1.04 -5.07
C ASN A 62 -4.94 -0.70 -4.85
N ILE A 63 -4.62 0.58 -4.64
CA ILE A 63 -3.26 1.02 -4.33
C ILE A 63 -2.80 0.49 -2.97
N PHE A 64 -3.69 0.45 -1.98
CA PHE A 64 -3.39 -0.17 -0.68
C PHE A 64 -3.08 -1.67 -0.81
N TYR A 65 -3.77 -2.40 -1.68
CA TYR A 65 -3.42 -3.79 -1.99
C TYR A 65 -2.08 -3.94 -2.72
N VAL A 66 -1.63 -2.93 -3.48
CA VAL A 66 -0.26 -2.91 -4.02
C VAL A 66 0.76 -2.80 -2.89
N LEU A 67 0.54 -1.90 -1.92
CA LEU A 67 1.41 -1.78 -0.74
C LEU A 67 1.46 -3.09 0.06
N ASP A 68 0.31 -3.75 0.28
CA ASP A 68 0.24 -5.09 0.89
C ASP A 68 1.08 -6.13 0.15
N SER A 69 0.93 -6.20 -1.18
CA SER A 69 1.73 -7.09 -2.02
C SER A 69 3.23 -6.82 -1.87
N ILE A 70 3.64 -5.54 -1.90
CA ILE A 70 5.03 -5.13 -1.73
C ILE A 70 5.55 -5.51 -0.33
N CYS A 71 4.77 -5.31 0.74
CA CYS A 71 5.15 -5.71 2.09
C CYS A 71 5.44 -7.21 2.17
N HIS A 72 4.55 -8.04 1.63
CA HIS A 72 4.75 -9.49 1.61
C HIS A 72 6.00 -9.91 0.83
N GLN A 73 6.25 -9.30 -0.33
CA GLN A 73 7.43 -9.61 -1.14
C GLN A 73 8.72 -9.10 -0.49
N SER A 74 8.69 -7.91 0.09
CA SER A 74 9.80 -7.28 0.83
C SER A 74 10.24 -8.15 2.01
N TYR A 75 9.28 -8.59 2.82
CA TYR A 75 9.53 -9.49 3.95
C TYR A 75 10.16 -10.82 3.51
N LYS A 76 9.59 -11.47 2.47
CA LYS A 76 10.15 -12.71 1.91
C LYS A 76 11.57 -12.52 1.37
N ALA A 77 11.86 -11.36 0.80
CA ALA A 77 13.16 -11.05 0.22
C ALA A 77 14.18 -10.50 1.23
N GLY A 78 13.82 -10.36 2.51
CA GLY A 78 14.67 -9.76 3.53
C GLY A 78 15.01 -8.29 3.27
N PHE A 79 14.14 -7.56 2.55
CA PHE A 79 14.35 -6.16 2.19
C PHE A 79 13.46 -5.26 3.04
N SER A 80 14.04 -4.40 3.89
CA SER A 80 13.26 -3.54 4.78
C SER A 80 12.83 -2.21 4.16
N GLY A 81 13.44 -1.76 3.04
CA GLY A 81 13.26 -0.39 2.53
C GLY A 81 11.79 0.04 2.37
N TYR A 82 10.94 -0.77 1.73
CA TYR A 82 9.51 -0.47 1.63
C TYR A 82 8.78 -0.61 2.98
N ILE A 83 9.14 -1.58 3.81
CA ILE A 83 8.54 -1.80 5.13
C ILE A 83 8.77 -0.57 6.02
N ASP A 84 10.00 -0.04 6.03
CA ASP A 84 10.39 1.12 6.85
C ASP A 84 9.64 2.39 6.41
N LEU A 85 9.49 2.60 5.10
CA LEU A 85 8.74 3.73 4.51
C LEU A 85 7.24 3.63 4.82
N ILE A 86 6.64 2.45 4.66
CA ILE A 86 5.22 2.22 4.95
C ILE A 86 4.95 2.38 6.44
N GLN A 87 5.77 1.79 7.31
CA GLN A 87 5.63 1.90 8.77
C GLN A 87 5.62 3.36 9.22
N ARG A 88 6.55 4.18 8.70
CA ARG A 88 6.65 5.61 9.05
C ARG A 88 5.40 6.41 8.70
N ASN A 89 4.75 6.07 7.59
CA ASN A 89 3.63 6.82 7.03
C ASN A 89 2.28 6.12 7.20
N LEU A 90 2.23 4.98 7.90
CA LEU A 90 1.05 4.12 7.98
C LEU A 90 -0.22 4.87 8.41
N PRO A 91 -0.20 5.75 9.43
CA PRO A 91 -1.40 6.52 9.79
C PRO A 91 -1.97 7.34 8.64
N LYS A 92 -1.11 8.04 7.88
CA LYS A 92 -1.51 8.87 6.74
C LYS A 92 -2.04 8.02 5.58
N ILE A 93 -1.43 6.86 5.32
CA ILE A 93 -1.91 5.90 4.31
C ILE A 93 -3.32 5.43 4.67
N ILE A 94 -3.55 5.05 5.93
CA ILE A 94 -4.85 4.55 6.39
C ILE A 94 -5.91 5.65 6.34
N GLU A 95 -5.57 6.89 6.69
CA GLU A 95 -6.47 8.04 6.55
C GLU A 95 -6.87 8.28 5.09
N CYS A 96 -5.93 8.15 4.13
CA CYS A 96 -6.24 8.27 2.71
C CYS A 96 -7.19 7.16 2.23
N VAL A 97 -6.95 5.91 2.65
CA VAL A 97 -7.71 4.73 2.20
C VAL A 97 -9.08 4.65 2.88
N THR A 98 -9.17 5.14 4.12
CA THR A 98 -10.38 5.12 4.95
C THR A 98 -10.66 6.52 5.51
N PRO A 99 -10.96 7.52 4.68
CA PRO A 99 -11.29 8.85 5.18
C PRO A 99 -12.57 8.81 6.02
N SER A 100 -12.76 9.79 6.88
CA SER A 100 -13.96 9.86 7.72
C SER A 100 -15.24 9.95 6.88
N GLY A 101 -16.31 9.31 7.37
CA GLY A 101 -17.63 9.31 6.75
C GLY A 101 -17.95 8.11 5.86
N PRO A 102 -19.15 8.07 5.27
CA PRO A 102 -19.70 6.86 4.63
C PRO A 102 -18.85 6.32 3.48
N LYS A 103 -18.21 7.20 2.69
CA LYS A 103 -17.35 6.79 1.57
C LYS A 103 -16.14 5.99 2.03
N GLY A 104 -15.50 6.38 3.13
CA GLY A 104 -14.35 5.64 3.65
C GLY A 104 -14.73 4.37 4.40
N ASN A 105 -15.95 4.29 4.95
CA ASN A 105 -16.44 3.08 5.62
C ASN A 105 -16.45 1.86 4.68
N VAL A 106 -16.64 2.08 3.38
CA VAL A 106 -16.58 1.02 2.35
C VAL A 106 -15.26 0.23 2.39
N ASN A 107 -14.15 0.90 2.72
CA ASN A 107 -12.83 0.26 2.75
C ASN A 107 -12.45 -0.31 4.12
N VAL A 108 -13.13 0.05 5.21
CA VAL A 108 -12.72 -0.30 6.58
C VAL A 108 -12.54 -1.82 6.75
N ALA A 109 -13.49 -2.63 6.30
CA ALA A 109 -13.41 -4.08 6.41
C ALA A 109 -12.21 -4.67 5.64
N GLY A 110 -11.96 -4.16 4.42
CA GLY A 110 -10.82 -4.59 3.60
C GLY A 110 -9.48 -4.17 4.22
N THR A 111 -9.41 -2.94 4.73
CA THR A 111 -8.22 -2.41 5.41
C THR A 111 -7.89 -3.20 6.67
N LYS A 112 -8.88 -3.48 7.53
CA LYS A 112 -8.69 -4.30 8.73
C LYS A 112 -8.16 -5.69 8.40
N LYS A 113 -8.74 -6.35 7.39
CA LYS A 113 -8.27 -7.67 6.95
C LYS A 113 -6.78 -7.67 6.56
N VAL A 114 -6.31 -6.63 5.87
CA VAL A 114 -4.89 -6.48 5.53
C VAL A 114 -4.04 -6.30 6.80
N LEU A 115 -4.46 -5.43 7.73
CA LEU A 115 -3.77 -5.19 8.99
C LEU A 115 -3.68 -6.46 9.87
N GLU A 116 -4.76 -7.23 9.95
CA GLU A 116 -4.81 -8.54 10.62
C GLU A 116 -3.80 -9.52 10.02
N ILE A 117 -3.73 -9.60 8.68
CA ILE A 117 -2.78 -10.46 7.97
C ILE A 117 -1.34 -10.00 8.24
N TRP A 118 -1.08 -8.69 8.23
CA TRP A 118 0.23 -8.13 8.54
C TRP A 118 0.68 -8.48 9.97
N ARG A 119 -0.24 -8.38 10.95
CA ARG A 119 -0.01 -8.79 12.34
C ARG A 119 0.28 -10.27 12.45
N ALA A 120 -0.58 -11.12 11.86
CA ALA A 120 -0.43 -12.58 11.91
C ALA A 120 0.89 -13.07 11.29
N LYS A 121 1.36 -12.39 10.24
CA LYS A 121 2.65 -12.70 9.59
C LYS A 121 3.84 -11.95 10.19
N LYS A 122 3.62 -11.10 11.20
CA LYS A 122 4.66 -10.27 11.85
C LYS A 122 5.43 -9.41 10.87
N LEU A 123 4.75 -8.85 9.86
CA LEU A 123 5.37 -7.92 8.91
C LEU A 123 5.74 -6.59 9.58
N PHE A 124 4.92 -6.19 10.55
CA PHE A 124 5.12 -5.02 11.41
C PHE A 124 4.94 -5.44 12.86
N GLN A 125 5.44 -4.63 13.79
CA GLN A 125 5.16 -4.83 15.22
C GLN A 125 3.68 -4.59 15.52
N ASP A 126 3.11 -5.34 16.47
CA ASP A 126 1.71 -5.18 16.88
C ASP A 126 1.39 -3.75 17.28
N SER A 127 2.31 -3.07 17.98
CA SER A 127 2.17 -1.67 18.41
C SER A 127 2.08 -0.67 17.24
N VAL A 128 2.63 -1.00 16.07
CA VAL A 128 2.50 -0.20 14.85
C VAL A 128 1.11 -0.39 14.25
N ILE A 129 0.60 -1.63 14.23
CA ILE A 129 -0.73 -1.94 13.72
C ILE A 129 -1.82 -1.37 14.62
N ASP A 130 -1.68 -1.51 15.95
CA ASP A 130 -2.63 -1.01 16.95
C ASP A 130 -2.91 0.50 16.79
N LYS A 131 -1.87 1.29 16.48
CA LYS A 131 -1.99 2.75 16.26
C LYS A 131 -2.99 3.13 15.18
N VAL A 132 -3.19 2.28 14.18
CA VAL A 132 -4.08 2.55 13.05
C VAL A 132 -5.34 1.70 13.05
N GLU A 133 -5.31 0.53 13.70
CA GLU A 133 -6.46 -0.37 13.76
C GLU A 133 -7.48 0.06 14.81
N ILE A 134 -7.05 0.50 15.99
CA ILE A 134 -7.95 0.92 17.08
C ILE A 134 -8.94 2.01 16.62
N PRO A 135 -8.52 3.08 15.91
CA PRO A 135 -9.45 4.08 15.36
C PRO A 135 -10.46 3.54 14.34
N LEU A 136 -10.15 2.41 13.68
CA LEU A 136 -11.06 1.78 12.73
C LEU A 136 -12.13 0.93 13.42
N LEU A 137 -11.85 0.37 14.59
CA LEU A 137 -12.81 -0.45 15.35
C LEU A 137 -14.08 0.33 15.72
N SER A 138 -13.95 1.62 16.03
CA SER A 138 -15.10 2.48 16.35
C SER A 138 -16.01 2.78 15.15
N ARG A 139 -15.59 2.44 13.92
CA ARG A 139 -16.33 2.73 12.69
C ARG A 139 -17.21 1.59 12.22
N ASP A 140 -17.01 0.37 12.73
CA ASP A 140 -17.83 -0.81 12.43
C ASP A 140 -19.21 -0.78 13.11
N LEU A 141 -19.43 0.15 14.04
CA LEU A 141 -20.67 0.26 14.82
C LEU A 141 -21.74 1.19 14.18
N GLY A 142 -21.55 1.58 12.91
CA GLY A 142 -22.43 2.49 12.17
C GLY A 142 -23.15 1.83 11.01
#